data_AF-A0A7C3EWQ5-F1
#
_entry.id   AF-A0A7C3EWQ5-F1
#
_cell.length_a   1.000
_cell.length_b   1.000
_cell.length_c   1.000
_cell.angle_alpha   90.00
_cell.angle_beta   90.00
_cell.angle_gamma   90.00
#
_symmetry.space_group_name_H-M   'P 1'
#
loop_
_entity.id
_entity.type
_entity.pdbx_description
1 polymer ?
#
loop_
_entity_poly.entity_id
_entity_poly.type
_entity_poly.pdbx_seq_one_letter_code
_entity_poly.pdbx_strand_id
1 'polypeptide(L)'
;MHRDCLIGELPPPLCVPLGWASGPLAAMRPAERRLAQEFLGGQAVYFAACTGSRADVGRWLGPRRIWALALRGELALVAHGPRPFTERIPFSLLGESTYNAVTGELVLAPGPDHRGRGLRLQPLEGYQMLAQIHREDDGDAPTAG
;
A
#
# COMPACT_ATOMS: atom_id res chain seq x y z
N MET A 1 1.31 -19.54 -24.02
CA MET A 1 0.45 -18.33 -23.98
C MET A 1 1.35 -17.15 -23.67
N HIS A 2 1.55 -16.27 -24.65
CA HIS A 2 2.46 -15.13 -24.57
C HIS A 2 2.05 -14.16 -23.46
N ARG A 3 2.96 -13.95 -22.49
CA ARG A 3 2.95 -12.80 -21.57
C ARG A 3 3.99 -11.80 -22.07
N ASP A 4 3.71 -11.19 -23.20
CA ASP A 4 4.53 -10.09 -23.75
C ASP A 4 3.62 -8.89 -24.00
N CYS A 5 3.23 -8.22 -22.91
CA CYS A 5 2.72 -6.85 -22.95
C CYS A 5 3.61 -6.01 -22.05
N LEU A 6 4.72 -5.52 -22.63
CA LEU A 6 5.43 -4.29 -22.26
C LEU A 6 5.30 -3.85 -20.79
N ILE A 7 5.82 -4.64 -19.85
CA ILE A 7 6.11 -4.13 -18.51
C ILE A 7 7.44 -3.41 -18.67
N GLY A 8 7.40 -2.08 -18.80
CA GLY A 8 8.59 -1.30 -18.46
C GLY A 8 9.01 -1.69 -17.04
N GLU A 9 10.29 -1.93 -16.82
CA GLU A 9 10.81 -2.35 -15.50
C GLU A 9 10.17 -1.50 -14.41
N LEU A 10 9.61 -2.17 -13.39
CA LEU A 10 9.09 -1.47 -12.22
C LEU A 10 10.19 -0.58 -11.64
N PRO A 11 9.84 0.60 -11.07
CA PRO A 11 10.84 1.39 -10.36
C PRO A 11 11.44 0.54 -9.23
N PRO A 12 12.70 0.77 -8.84
CA PRO A 12 13.28 0.02 -7.73
C PRO A 12 12.44 0.24 -6.46
N PRO A 13 12.29 -0.79 -5.61
CA PRO A 13 11.65 -0.60 -4.31
C PRO A 13 12.45 0.39 -3.47
N LEU A 14 11.75 1.30 -2.79
CA LEU A 14 12.37 2.23 -1.85
C LEU A 14 12.86 1.47 -0.62
N CYS A 15 14.16 1.58 -0.35
CA CYS A 15 14.82 0.90 0.77
C CYS A 15 15.11 1.81 1.96
N VAL A 16 14.83 3.11 1.84
CA VAL A 16 15.02 4.10 2.91
C VAL A 16 13.68 4.43 3.54
N PRO A 17 13.51 4.27 4.87
CA PRO A 17 12.29 4.67 5.56
C PRO A 17 11.97 6.16 5.39
N LEU A 18 10.68 6.45 5.25
CA LEU A 18 10.13 7.81 5.24
C LEU A 18 10.10 8.37 6.67
N GLY A 19 10.48 9.65 6.80
CA GLY A 19 10.29 10.40 8.03
C GLY A 19 8.86 10.92 8.16
N TRP A 20 8.28 10.88 9.36
CA TRP A 20 6.93 11.39 9.64
C TRP A 20 6.76 12.90 9.45
N ALA A 21 7.88 13.64 9.42
CA ALA A 21 7.91 15.09 9.26
C ALA A 21 8.14 15.54 7.79
N SER A 22 8.30 14.61 6.85
CA SER A 22 8.60 14.91 5.45
C SER A 22 7.79 14.05 4.47
N GLY A 23 7.82 14.46 3.20
CA GLY A 23 7.23 13.70 2.11
C GLY A 23 5.72 13.42 2.25
N PRO A 24 5.23 12.28 1.74
CA PRO A 24 3.80 11.97 1.76
C PRO A 24 3.20 11.84 3.16
N LEU A 25 3.97 11.37 4.15
CA LEU A 25 3.50 11.25 5.54
C LEU A 25 3.23 12.62 6.19
N ALA A 26 3.97 13.66 5.79
CA ALA A 26 3.71 15.02 6.25
C ALA A 26 2.36 15.58 5.74
N ALA A 27 1.85 15.06 4.62
CA ALA A 27 0.56 15.45 4.07
C ALA A 27 -0.64 14.78 4.76
N MET A 28 -0.41 13.76 5.61
CA MET A 28 -1.46 13.21 6.48
C MET A 28 -1.96 14.27 7.45
N ARG A 29 -3.28 14.32 7.64
CA ARG A 29 -3.87 15.16 8.69
C ARG A 29 -3.40 14.67 10.06
N PRO A 30 -3.33 15.53 11.09
CA PRO A 30 -2.83 15.14 12.41
C PRO A 30 -3.50 13.89 13.00
N ALA A 31 -4.81 13.76 12.86
CA ALA A 31 -5.56 12.59 13.35
C ALA A 31 -5.30 11.31 12.55
N GLU A 32 -5.12 11.42 11.22
CA GLU A 32 -4.74 10.29 10.36
C GLU A 32 -3.34 9.80 10.70
N ARG A 33 -2.40 10.75 10.87
CA ARG A 33 -1.02 10.45 11.26
C ARG A 33 -0.95 9.77 12.62
N ARG A 34 -1.69 10.28 13.60
CA ARG A 34 -1.75 9.69 14.94
C ARG A 34 -2.28 8.25 14.89
N LEU A 35 -3.40 8.01 14.20
CA LEU A 35 -3.93 6.67 14.00
C LEU A 35 -2.90 5.76 13.32
N ALA A 36 -2.22 6.23 12.27
CA ALA A 36 -1.20 5.46 11.59
C ALA A 36 -0.02 5.12 12.51
N GLN A 37 0.47 6.08 13.30
CA GLN A 37 1.57 5.84 14.24
C GLN A 37 1.20 4.83 15.33
N GLU A 38 0.00 4.96 15.91
CA GLU A 38 -0.53 4.03 16.91
C GLU A 38 -0.70 2.62 16.31
N PHE A 39 -1.29 2.53 15.12
CA PHE A 39 -1.53 1.26 14.42
C PHE A 39 -0.25 0.55 13.98
N LEU A 40 0.75 1.30 13.51
CA LEU A 40 2.01 0.74 13.02
C LEU A 40 2.99 0.38 14.15
N GLY A 41 2.76 0.83 15.38
CA GLY A 41 3.60 0.46 16.52
C GLY A 41 5.10 0.79 16.34
N GLY A 42 5.41 1.86 15.62
CA GLY A 42 6.80 2.28 15.33
C GLY A 42 7.47 1.59 14.13
N GLN A 43 6.77 0.75 13.37
CA GLN A 43 7.34 0.15 12.17
C GLN A 43 7.67 1.19 11.09
N ALA A 44 8.78 0.94 10.39
CA ALA A 44 9.26 1.77 9.31
C ALA A 44 8.31 1.72 8.10
N VAL A 45 7.96 2.89 7.58
CA VAL A 45 7.19 3.06 6.34
C VAL A 45 8.16 3.39 5.22
N TYR A 46 8.14 2.65 4.12
CA TYR A 46 9.03 2.86 2.98
C TYR A 46 8.36 3.62 1.84
N PHE A 47 7.03 3.52 1.74
CA PHE A 47 6.23 4.26 0.78
C PHE A 47 4.86 4.58 1.37
N ALA A 48 4.29 5.73 1.01
CA ALA A 48 2.99 6.16 1.48
C ALA A 48 2.24 6.94 0.40
N ALA A 49 0.97 6.61 0.18
CA ALA A 49 0.12 7.29 -0.78
C ALA A 49 -1.30 7.49 -0.22
N CYS A 50 -1.89 8.67 -0.49
CA CYS A 50 -3.29 8.95 -0.20
C CYS A 50 -4.14 8.48 -1.38
N THR A 51 -4.80 7.34 -1.24
CA THR A 51 -5.52 6.73 -2.34
C THR A 51 -6.78 7.53 -2.71
N GLY A 52 -7.27 7.34 -3.94
CA GLY A 52 -8.62 7.72 -4.35
C GLY A 52 -9.71 6.82 -3.76
N SER A 53 -9.33 5.68 -3.17
CA SER A 53 -10.25 4.74 -2.51
C SER A 53 -10.74 5.31 -1.18
N ARG A 54 -11.96 4.92 -0.78
CA ARG A 54 -12.58 5.39 0.45
C ARG A 54 -13.17 4.24 1.26
N ALA A 55 -13.05 4.33 2.58
CA ALA A 55 -13.66 3.41 3.54
C ALA A 55 -14.80 4.10 4.29
N ASP A 56 -15.86 3.35 4.58
CA ASP A 56 -16.84 3.78 5.58
C ASP A 56 -16.18 3.71 6.97
N VAL A 57 -16.14 4.85 7.64
CA VAL A 57 -15.56 5.01 8.97
C VAL A 57 -16.58 5.52 9.99
N GLY A 58 -17.88 5.29 9.72
CA GLY A 58 -18.97 5.60 10.66
C GLY A 58 -19.31 7.09 10.79
N ARG A 59 -19.15 7.88 9.71
CA ARG A 59 -19.53 9.30 9.69
C ARG A 59 -20.71 9.56 8.77
N TRP A 60 -21.66 10.39 9.23
CA TRP A 60 -22.70 10.96 8.37
C TRP A 60 -22.07 11.71 7.17
N LEU A 61 -20.99 12.47 7.40
CA LEU A 61 -20.31 13.29 6.38
C LEU A 61 -19.59 12.49 5.28
N GLY A 62 -19.84 11.19 5.18
CA GLY A 62 -19.36 10.34 4.10
C GLY A 62 -18.05 9.59 4.39
N PRO A 63 -17.66 8.69 3.49
CA PRO A 63 -16.50 7.83 3.65
C PRO A 63 -15.19 8.61 3.56
N ARG A 64 -14.13 8.10 4.18
CA ARG A 64 -12.81 8.76 4.25
C ARG A 64 -11.81 8.09 3.33
N ARG A 65 -10.86 8.87 2.81
CA ARG A 65 -9.80 8.34 1.96
C ARG A 65 -8.93 7.37 2.75
N ILE A 66 -8.53 6.29 2.07
CA ILE A 66 -7.60 5.30 2.60
C ILE A 66 -6.19 5.76 2.28
N TRP A 67 -5.32 5.77 3.27
CA TRP A 67 -3.88 5.83 3.08
C TRP A 67 -3.34 4.41 2.93
N ALA A 68 -2.50 4.20 1.91
CA ALA A 68 -1.81 2.94 1.68
C ALA A 68 -0.33 3.13 1.99
N LEU A 69 0.20 2.29 2.87
CA LEU A 69 1.54 2.40 3.45
C LEU A 69 2.29 1.09 3.22
N ALA A 70 3.40 1.14 2.49
CA ALA A 70 4.28 -0.01 2.33
C ALA A 70 5.25 -0.09 3.51
N LEU A 71 5.23 -1.21 4.22
CA LEU A 71 6.19 -1.58 5.24
C LEU A 71 7.23 -2.53 4.62
N ARG A 72 8.06 -3.19 5.44
CA ARG A 72 9.13 -4.06 4.94
C ARG A 72 8.63 -5.30 4.19
N GLY A 73 7.48 -5.85 4.56
CA GLY A 73 6.89 -7.06 3.97
C GLY A 73 5.36 -7.07 4.03
N GLU A 74 4.75 -5.91 4.22
CA GLU A 74 3.31 -5.77 4.42
C GLU A 74 2.79 -4.45 3.86
N LEU A 75 1.54 -4.49 3.39
CA LEU A 75 0.75 -3.32 3.06
C LEU A 75 -0.14 -2.98 4.26
N ALA A 76 0.00 -1.77 4.80
CA ALA A 76 -0.90 -1.23 5.81
C ALA A 76 -1.87 -0.22 5.17
N LEU A 77 -3.17 -0.39 5.43
CA LEU A 77 -4.23 0.51 4.99
C LEU A 77 -4.84 1.20 6.19
N VAL A 78 -4.96 2.53 6.15
CA VAL A 78 -5.54 3.30 7.26
C VAL A 78 -6.50 4.39 6.78
N ALA A 79 -7.64 4.53 7.44
CA ALA A 79 -8.55 5.66 7.27
C ALA A 79 -9.14 6.07 8.62
N HIS A 80 -8.97 7.34 8.99
CA HIS A 80 -9.41 7.85 10.29
C HIS A 80 -10.89 8.26 10.31
N GLY A 81 -11.62 7.82 11.33
CA GLY A 81 -12.98 8.25 11.66
C GLY A 81 -13.46 7.66 13.00
N PRO A 82 -14.72 7.88 13.41
CA PRO A 82 -15.30 7.29 14.61
C PRO A 82 -15.18 5.77 14.69
N ARG A 83 -15.25 5.10 13.53
CA ARG A 83 -14.94 3.67 13.37
C ARG A 83 -13.76 3.58 12.40
N PRO A 84 -12.51 3.72 12.87
CA PRO A 84 -11.37 3.76 11.97
C PRO A 84 -11.27 2.45 11.18
N PHE A 85 -10.86 2.57 9.93
CA PHE A 85 -10.52 1.42 9.11
C PHE A 85 -9.01 1.24 9.16
N THR A 86 -8.56 0.07 9.59
CA THR A 86 -7.14 -0.30 9.65
C THR A 86 -6.99 -1.76 9.21
N GLU A 87 -6.06 -2.02 8.31
CA GLU A 87 -5.84 -3.37 7.77
C GLU A 87 -4.33 -3.56 7.49
N ARG A 88 -3.82 -4.79 7.72
CA ARG A 88 -2.46 -5.19 7.33
C ARG A 88 -2.57 -6.41 6.45
N ILE A 89 -1.85 -6.41 5.34
CA ILE A 89 -1.84 -7.50 4.37
C ILE A 89 -0.38 -7.84 4.08
N PRO A 90 0.09 -9.06 4.43
CA PRO A 90 1.43 -9.52 4.05
C PRO A 90 1.63 -9.47 2.54
N PHE A 91 2.81 -9.05 2.08
CA PHE A 91 3.15 -9.02 0.66
C PHE A 91 3.15 -10.41 0.03
N SER A 92 3.44 -11.46 0.81
CA SER A 92 3.31 -12.86 0.38
C SER A 92 1.90 -13.25 -0.07
N LEU A 93 0.86 -12.55 0.39
CA LEU A 93 -0.52 -12.73 -0.07
C LEU A 93 -0.87 -11.85 -1.26
N LEU A 94 0.02 -10.95 -1.67
CA LEU A 94 -0.19 -9.93 -2.70
C LEU A 94 0.63 -10.20 -3.97
N GLY A 95 1.31 -11.34 -4.09
CA GLY A 95 2.19 -11.65 -5.23
C GLY A 95 1.50 -11.71 -6.61
N GLU A 96 0.18 -11.82 -6.67
CA GLU A 96 -0.59 -11.72 -7.93
C GLU A 96 -1.23 -10.34 -8.15
N SER A 97 -0.88 -9.35 -7.33
CA SER A 97 -1.42 -7.98 -7.46
C SER A 97 -0.92 -7.36 -8.76
N THR A 98 -1.76 -6.52 -9.37
CA THR A 98 -1.40 -5.85 -10.63
C THR A 98 -1.86 -4.40 -10.61
N TYR A 99 -1.14 -3.53 -11.32
CA TYR A 99 -1.57 -2.15 -11.52
C TYR A 99 -2.17 -1.99 -12.93
N ASN A 100 -3.43 -1.56 -12.99
CA ASN A 100 -4.07 -1.19 -14.24
C ASN A 100 -3.96 0.33 -14.44
N ALA A 101 -3.02 0.75 -15.30
CA ALA A 101 -2.79 2.16 -15.59
C ALA A 101 -3.94 2.85 -16.34
N VAL A 102 -4.82 2.08 -17.01
CA VAL A 102 -5.99 2.63 -17.70
C VAL A 102 -7.06 3.05 -16.69
N THR A 103 -7.29 2.24 -15.65
CA THR A 103 -8.29 2.54 -14.61
C THR A 103 -7.71 3.32 -13.42
N GLY A 104 -6.38 3.34 -13.30
CA GLY A 104 -5.69 3.92 -12.15
C GLY A 104 -5.84 3.09 -10.87
N GLU A 105 -6.07 1.78 -11.00
CA GLU A 105 -6.33 0.89 -9.86
C GLU A 105 -5.21 -0.13 -9.68
N LEU A 106 -4.67 -0.20 -8.46
CA LEU A 106 -3.89 -1.33 -7.97
C LEU A 106 -4.87 -2.40 -7.50
N VAL A 107 -5.03 -3.45 -8.30
CA VAL A 107 -5.85 -4.61 -7.99
C VAL A 107 -5.03 -5.52 -7.08
N LEU A 108 -5.50 -5.70 -5.85
CA LEU A 108 -4.84 -6.58 -4.88
C LEU A 108 -5.22 -8.03 -5.19
N ALA A 109 -4.26 -8.94 -5.07
CA ALA A 109 -4.52 -10.37 -5.20
C ALA A 109 -5.62 -10.82 -4.21
N PRO A 110 -6.54 -11.71 -4.62
CA PRO A 110 -7.63 -12.16 -3.77
C PRO A 110 -7.14 -13.05 -2.61
N GLY A 111 -7.83 -12.99 -1.49
CA GLY A 111 -7.46 -13.71 -0.28
C GLY A 111 -8.58 -13.63 0.77
N PRO A 112 -8.54 -14.53 1.75
CA PRO A 112 -9.71 -14.89 2.54
C PRO A 112 -10.28 -13.75 3.39
N ASP A 113 -9.42 -12.80 3.82
CA ASP A 113 -9.79 -11.86 4.89
C ASP A 113 -9.68 -10.37 4.52
N HIS A 114 -9.17 -10.03 3.34
CA HIS A 114 -9.01 -8.63 2.97
C HIS A 114 -10.26 -8.02 2.34
N ARG A 115 -10.67 -6.86 2.87
CA ARG A 115 -11.97 -6.24 2.52
C ARG A 115 -11.92 -5.40 1.24
N GLY A 116 -10.72 -5.08 0.74
CA GLY A 116 -10.51 -4.26 -0.44
C GLY A 116 -10.05 -5.06 -1.65
N ARG A 117 -10.78 -4.97 -2.78
CA ARG A 117 -10.36 -5.59 -4.06
C ARG A 117 -9.42 -4.70 -4.89
N GLY A 118 -9.29 -3.41 -4.56
CA GLY A 118 -8.40 -2.52 -5.29
C GLY A 118 -8.25 -1.13 -4.67
N LEU A 119 -7.11 -0.49 -4.95
CA LEU A 119 -6.74 0.83 -4.47
C LEU A 119 -6.55 1.78 -5.66
N ARG A 120 -7.30 2.89 -5.68
CA ARG A 120 -7.11 3.94 -6.70
C ARG A 120 -5.85 4.75 -6.37
N LEU A 121 -4.87 4.70 -7.26
CA LEU A 121 -3.55 5.34 -7.10
C LEU A 121 -3.15 6.04 -8.40
N GLN A 122 -2.39 7.12 -8.29
CA GLN A 122 -1.76 7.71 -9.48
C GLN A 122 -0.78 6.71 -10.11
N PRO A 123 -0.51 6.76 -11.43
CA PRO A 123 0.36 5.80 -12.10
C PRO A 123 1.69 5.56 -11.41
N LEU A 124 2.42 6.63 -11.08
CA LEU A 124 3.70 6.52 -10.39
C LEU A 124 3.58 5.87 -9.00
N GLU A 125 2.52 6.19 -8.27
CA GLU A 125 2.26 5.61 -6.94
C GLU A 125 1.87 4.13 -7.04
N GLY A 126 1.08 3.78 -8.05
CA GLY A 126 0.67 2.41 -8.33
C GLY A 126 1.86 1.52 -8.68
N TYR A 127 2.71 1.96 -9.61
CA TYR A 127 3.93 1.23 -9.95
C TYR A 127 4.92 1.15 -8.78
N GLN A 128 5.09 2.22 -8.01
CA GLN A 128 5.97 2.19 -6.84
C GLN A 128 5.45 1.26 -5.74
N MET A 129 4.12 1.23 -5.50
CA MET A 129 3.52 0.30 -4.55
C MET A 129 3.67 -1.15 -5.02
N LEU A 130 3.47 -1.40 -6.32
CA LEU A 130 3.66 -2.72 -6.91
C LEU A 130 5.12 -3.19 -6.77
N ALA A 131 6.09 -2.30 -7.00
CA ALA A 131 7.50 -2.59 -6.76
C ALA A 131 7.82 -2.96 -5.30
N GLN A 132 7.13 -2.33 -4.32
CA GLN A 132 7.29 -2.70 -2.92
C GLN A 132 6.74 -4.09 -2.62
N ILE A 133 5.59 -4.44 -3.21
CA ILE A 133 4.95 -5.75 -3.03
C ILE A 133 5.86 -6.87 -3.56
N HIS A 134 6.48 -6.68 -4.73
CA HIS A 134 7.34 -7.71 -5.36
C HIS A 134 8.79 -7.72 -4.88
N ARG A 135 9.13 -6.94 -3.85
CA ARG A 135 10.51 -6.82 -3.36
C ARG A 135 11.10 -8.15 -2.86
N GLU A 136 10.28 -9.09 -2.39
CA GLU A 136 10.73 -10.35 -1.79
C GLU A 136 10.95 -11.48 -2.82
N ASP A 137 10.47 -11.34 -4.06
CA ASP A 137 10.69 -12.35 -5.11
C ASP A 137 12.17 -12.42 -5.57
N ASP A 138 12.98 -11.39 -5.29
CA ASP A 138 14.41 -11.34 -5.67
C ASP A 138 15.36 -11.77 -4.53
N GLY A 139 14.84 -12.14 -3.35
CA GLY A 139 15.63 -12.24 -2.11
C GLY A 139 15.94 -13.66 -1.59
N ASP A 140 15.32 -14.70 -2.13
CA ASP A 140 15.51 -16.09 -1.66
C ASP A 140 16.37 -16.89 -2.64
N ALA A 141 17.62 -16.47 -2.81
CA ALA A 141 18.66 -17.41 -3.24
C ALA A 141 18.92 -18.34 -2.05
N PRO A 142 18.72 -19.66 -2.17
CA PRO A 142 19.04 -20.59 -1.09
C PRO A 142 20.52 -20.41 -0.77
N THR A 143 20.83 -19.96 0.44
CA THR A 143 22.19 -20.05 0.96
C THR A 143 22.41 -21.55 1.14
N ALA A 144 23.01 -22.19 0.14
CA ALA A 144 23.43 -23.57 0.19
C ALA A 144 24.36 -23.73 1.40
N GLY A 145 23.86 -24.43 2.42
CA GLY A 145 24.68 -24.99 3.50
C GLY A 145 25.28 -26.33 3.09
#